data_AF-A0A101HAD4-F1
#
_entry.id   AF-A0A101HAD4-F1
#
_cell.length_a   1.000
_cell.length_b   1.000
_cell.length_c   1.000
_cell.angle_alpha   90.00
_cell.angle_beta   90.00
_cell.angle_gamma   90.00
#
_symmetry.space_group_name_H-M   'P 1'
#
loop_
_entity.id
_entity.type
_entity.pdbx_description
1 polymer ?
#
loop_
_entity_poly.entity_id
_entity_poly.type
_entity_poly.pdbx_seq_one_letter_code
_entity_poly.pdbx_strand_id
1 'polypeptide(L)'
;MPNLTRVIIALGGNALQESGSPATAEEQLRVVSKTCETLADISCQGYEIAIVHGNGPQVGRILLASEYAKDVTPAMPFDVCGAMSQGYIGYHIQQSMRKALYERNRNVPVATIITQVVVDKDDEAFKNPTKPIGLFYSKEEADQIAKDKGFVMKEDSGRGWRRVVPSPMPDKIVEVDTIERLWSSTIVIMCGGGGIPVIEDGEGGYTGVAAVIDKDLAAERLAEAINGDILLILTEVEKVAIN
;
A
#
# COMPACT_ATOMS: atom_id res chain seq x y z
N MET A 1 -11.10 30.03 10.96
CA MET A 1 -10.20 29.23 11.83
C MET A 1 -8.83 29.25 11.16
N PRO A 2 -7.70 29.24 11.89
CA PRO A 2 -6.41 29.05 11.22
C PRO A 2 -6.46 27.73 10.43
N ASN A 3 -5.93 27.71 9.21
CA ASN A 3 -5.75 26.46 8.48
C ASN A 3 -4.85 25.56 9.33
N LEU A 4 -5.37 24.40 9.73
CA LEU A 4 -4.56 23.39 10.40
C LEU A 4 -3.57 22.82 9.37
N THR A 5 -2.35 22.53 9.82
CA THR A 5 -1.31 21.96 8.96
C THR A 5 -1.67 20.52 8.59
N ARG A 6 -1.70 20.25 7.29
CA ARG A 6 -2.03 18.96 6.69
C ARG A 6 -0.79 18.12 6.49
N VAL A 7 -0.76 16.96 7.12
CA VAL A 7 0.38 16.04 7.10
C VAL A 7 -0.02 14.73 6.45
N ILE A 8 0.65 14.37 5.35
CA ILE A 8 0.55 13.06 4.74
C ILE A 8 1.69 12.22 5.33
N ILE A 9 1.35 11.12 5.99
CA ILE A 9 2.33 10.25 6.65
C ILE A 9 2.43 8.93 5.88
N ALA A 10 3.59 8.64 5.30
CA ALA A 10 3.89 7.38 4.63
C ALA A 10 4.57 6.39 5.59
N LEU A 11 3.90 5.29 5.89
CA LEU A 11 4.38 4.23 6.78
C LEU A 11 5.21 3.20 6.00
N GLY A 12 6.47 3.07 6.39
CA GLY A 12 7.37 1.98 5.97
C GLY A 12 6.92 0.60 6.45
N GLY A 13 7.56 -0.46 5.93
CA GLY A 13 7.27 -1.85 6.33
C GLY A 13 7.42 -2.08 7.84
N ASN A 14 8.37 -1.40 8.47
CA ASN A 14 8.72 -1.57 9.88
C ASN A 14 7.73 -0.89 10.84
N ALA A 15 6.94 0.05 10.32
CA ALA A 15 5.79 0.59 11.02
C ALA A 15 4.59 -0.38 11.02
N LEU A 16 4.64 -1.44 10.21
CA LEU A 16 3.60 -2.47 10.13
C LEU A 16 4.06 -3.79 10.72
N GLN A 17 5.32 -4.17 10.53
CA GLN A 17 5.85 -5.47 10.94
C GLN A 17 7.32 -5.35 11.35
N GLU A 18 7.69 -5.96 12.47
CA GLU A 18 9.07 -5.97 12.98
C GLU A 18 9.90 -7.06 12.28
N SER A 19 11.13 -6.71 11.92
CA SER A 19 12.06 -7.65 11.27
C SER A 19 12.43 -8.80 12.22
N GLY A 20 12.34 -10.03 11.73
CA GLY A 20 12.62 -11.24 12.52
C GLY A 20 11.46 -11.74 13.39
N SER A 21 10.37 -10.98 13.50
CA SER A 21 9.17 -11.44 14.20
C SER A 21 8.31 -12.38 13.33
N PRO A 22 7.50 -13.27 13.94
CA PRO A 22 6.56 -14.12 13.23
C PRO A 22 5.60 -13.29 12.35
N ALA A 23 5.36 -13.74 11.12
CA ALA A 23 4.47 -13.07 10.17
C ALA A 23 2.98 -13.35 10.44
N THR A 24 2.51 -13.15 11.68
CA THR A 24 1.11 -13.34 12.08
C THR A 24 0.33 -12.03 12.09
N ALA A 25 -1.01 -12.11 12.14
CA ALA A 25 -1.86 -10.93 12.21
C ALA A 25 -1.75 -10.25 13.58
N GLU A 26 -1.63 -11.02 14.65
CA GLU A 26 -1.49 -10.54 16.02
C GLU A 26 -0.21 -9.72 16.19
N GLU A 27 0.89 -10.20 15.61
CA GLU A 27 2.17 -9.51 15.69
C GLU A 27 2.17 -8.22 14.85
N GLN A 28 1.58 -8.25 13.66
CA GLN A 28 1.36 -7.03 12.87
C GLN A 28 0.50 -6.02 13.65
N LEU A 29 -0.58 -6.47 14.30
CA LEU A 29 -1.44 -5.60 15.10
C LEU A 29 -0.69 -5.00 16.30
N ARG A 30 0.21 -5.76 16.95
CA ARG A 30 1.06 -5.26 18.05
C ARG A 30 1.96 -4.12 17.57
N VAL A 31 2.65 -4.29 16.44
CA VAL A 31 3.53 -3.27 15.87
C VAL A 31 2.73 -2.03 15.45
N VAL A 32 1.63 -2.22 14.71
CA VAL A 32 0.74 -1.13 14.29
C VAL A 32 0.18 -0.37 15.50
N SER A 33 -0.14 -1.06 16.60
CA SER A 33 -0.61 -0.41 17.83
C SER A 33 0.41 0.57 18.40
N LYS A 34 1.67 0.15 18.49
CA LYS A 34 2.77 1.03 18.94
C LYS A 34 2.96 2.22 18.01
N THR A 35 2.92 2.01 16.70
CA THR A 35 3.02 3.10 15.72
C THR A 35 1.88 4.10 15.89
N CYS A 36 0.65 3.62 16.10
CA CYS A 36 -0.52 4.48 16.25
C CYS A 36 -0.48 5.36 17.51
N GLU A 37 0.24 4.96 18.56
CA GLU A 37 0.47 5.83 19.73
C GLU A 37 1.18 7.12 19.32
N THR A 38 2.27 7.01 18.55
CA THR A 38 3.02 8.16 18.03
C THR A 38 2.19 8.99 17.05
N LEU A 39 1.43 8.35 16.16
CA LEU A 39 0.55 9.08 15.23
C LEU A 39 -0.55 9.84 15.98
N ALA A 40 -1.09 9.27 17.05
CA ALA A 40 -2.08 9.95 17.89
C ALA A 40 -1.48 11.17 18.60
N ASP A 41 -0.21 11.11 19.02
CA ASP A 41 0.51 12.27 19.58
C ASP A 41 0.62 13.40 18.56
N ILE A 42 0.94 13.10 17.29
CA ILE A 42 0.96 14.08 16.21
C ILE A 42 -0.45 14.68 16.06
N SER A 43 -1.50 13.87 16.03
CA SER A 43 -2.86 14.39 15.90
C SER A 43 -3.25 15.32 17.05
N CYS A 44 -2.85 15.00 18.28
CA CYS A 44 -3.08 15.82 19.47
C CYS A 44 -2.35 17.18 19.44
N GLN A 45 -1.29 17.32 18.65
CA GLN A 45 -0.60 18.60 18.44
C GLN A 45 -1.36 19.54 17.49
N GLY A 46 -2.49 19.12 16.93
CA GLY A 46 -3.35 19.94 16.08
C GLY A 46 -3.15 19.72 14.58
N TYR A 47 -2.35 18.73 14.17
CA TYR A 47 -2.20 18.38 12.75
C TYR A 47 -3.40 17.59 12.23
N GLU A 48 -3.82 17.89 11.00
CA GLU A 48 -4.74 17.06 10.24
C GLU A 48 -3.93 16.03 9.46
N ILE A 49 -4.28 14.75 9.57
CA ILE A 49 -3.41 13.64 9.15
C ILE A 49 -4.14 12.73 8.18
N ALA A 50 -3.46 12.36 7.08
CA ALA A 50 -3.73 11.11 6.39
C ALA A 50 -2.53 10.17 6.40
N ILE A 51 -2.85 8.90 6.33
CA ILE A 51 -1.90 7.80 6.47
C ILE A 51 -1.89 7.01 5.16
N VAL A 52 -0.71 6.94 4.55
CA VAL A 52 -0.38 6.01 3.47
C VAL A 52 0.48 4.90 4.07
N HIS A 53 0.34 3.67 3.60
CA HIS A 53 1.15 2.56 4.12
C HIS A 53 1.64 1.64 3.00
N GLY A 54 2.75 0.95 3.22
CA GLY A 54 3.20 -0.13 2.33
C GLY A 54 2.38 -1.40 2.51
N ASN A 55 2.53 -2.38 1.62
CA ASN A 55 1.85 -3.67 1.75
C ASN A 55 2.70 -4.89 1.34
N GLY A 56 3.97 -4.72 0.98
CA GLY A 56 4.78 -5.76 0.33
C GLY A 56 4.71 -7.14 1.01
N PRO A 57 5.03 -7.27 2.31
CA PRO A 57 4.90 -8.54 3.04
C PRO A 57 3.46 -9.07 3.11
N GLN A 58 2.47 -8.19 3.20
CA GLN A 58 1.05 -8.54 3.35
C GLN A 58 0.46 -9.04 2.04
N VAL A 59 0.61 -8.28 0.95
CA VAL A 59 0.12 -8.64 -0.38
C VAL A 59 0.83 -9.90 -0.89
N GLY A 60 2.11 -10.07 -0.58
CA GLY A 60 2.85 -11.29 -0.87
C GLY A 60 2.26 -12.52 -0.19
N ARG A 61 1.88 -12.42 1.09
CA ARG A 61 1.23 -13.52 1.84
C ARG A 61 -0.17 -13.83 1.30
N ILE A 62 -0.96 -12.82 0.97
CA ILE A 62 -2.30 -12.98 0.40
C ILE A 62 -2.21 -13.70 -0.95
N LEU A 63 -1.32 -13.23 -1.83
CA LEU A 63 -1.09 -13.86 -3.13
C LEU A 63 -0.62 -15.31 -2.95
N LEU A 64 0.36 -15.54 -2.07
CA LEU A 64 0.89 -16.87 -1.80
C LEU A 64 -0.19 -17.85 -1.34
N ALA A 65 -1.04 -17.43 -0.39
CA ALA A 65 -2.16 -18.23 0.08
C ALA A 65 -3.16 -18.52 -1.06
N SER A 66 -3.44 -17.53 -1.91
CA SER A 66 -4.34 -17.69 -3.05
C SER A 66 -3.76 -18.62 -4.12
N GLU A 67 -2.45 -18.55 -4.38
CA GLU A 67 -1.76 -19.42 -5.35
C GLU A 67 -1.66 -20.87 -4.85
N TYR A 68 -1.45 -21.09 -3.55
CA TYR A 68 -1.46 -22.45 -2.96
C TYR A 68 -2.87 -23.06 -2.96
N ALA A 69 -3.91 -22.25 -2.81
CA ALA A 69 -5.30 -22.72 -2.79
C ALA A 69 -5.92 -22.87 -4.19
N LYS A 70 -5.16 -22.60 -5.28
CA LYS A 70 -5.67 -22.50 -6.66
C LYS A 70 -6.48 -23.71 -7.15
N ASP A 71 -6.16 -24.91 -6.65
CA ASP A 71 -6.81 -26.17 -7.04
C ASP A 71 -8.12 -26.42 -6.27
N VAL A 72 -8.37 -25.64 -5.21
CA VAL A 72 -9.60 -25.66 -4.40
C VAL A 72 -10.51 -24.47 -4.76
N THR A 73 -9.92 -23.29 -4.96
CA THR A 73 -10.60 -22.05 -5.37
C THR A 73 -9.70 -21.28 -6.33
N PRO A 74 -10.24 -20.64 -7.38
CA PRO A 74 -9.42 -19.87 -8.31
C PRO A 74 -8.53 -18.84 -7.61
N ALA A 75 -7.28 -18.75 -8.06
CA ALA A 75 -6.35 -17.74 -7.56
C ALA A 75 -6.84 -16.34 -7.92
N MET A 76 -6.79 -15.42 -6.96
CA MET A 76 -7.20 -14.04 -7.14
C MET A 76 -6.20 -13.30 -8.04
N PRO A 77 -6.67 -12.38 -8.89
CA PRO A 77 -5.81 -11.42 -9.58
C PRO A 77 -4.98 -10.60 -8.59
N PHE A 78 -3.81 -10.14 -9.02
CA PHE A 78 -2.84 -9.49 -8.12
C PHE A 78 -3.32 -8.13 -7.60
N ASP A 79 -4.00 -7.35 -8.44
CA ASP A 79 -4.69 -6.11 -8.07
C ASP A 79 -5.75 -6.36 -6.98
N VAL A 80 -6.51 -7.45 -7.09
CA VAL A 80 -7.49 -7.86 -6.07
C VAL A 80 -6.79 -8.24 -4.76
N CYS A 81 -5.64 -8.94 -4.81
CA CYS A 81 -4.82 -9.15 -3.62
C CYS A 81 -4.34 -7.81 -3.01
N GLY A 82 -4.03 -6.83 -3.85
CA GLY A 82 -3.76 -5.45 -3.45
C GLY A 82 -4.92 -4.84 -2.67
N ALA A 83 -6.14 -4.94 -3.19
CA ALA A 83 -7.36 -4.47 -2.52
C ALA A 83 -7.58 -5.16 -1.15
N MET A 84 -7.42 -6.49 -1.10
CA MET A 84 -7.49 -7.25 0.15
C MET A 84 -6.47 -6.75 1.18
N SER A 85 -5.25 -6.43 0.74
CA SER A 85 -4.20 -5.93 1.63
C SER A 85 -4.51 -4.54 2.22
N GLN A 86 -5.20 -3.67 1.46
CA GLN A 86 -5.66 -2.38 1.98
C GLN A 86 -6.69 -2.55 3.09
N GLY A 87 -7.68 -3.42 2.87
CA GLY A 87 -8.68 -3.73 3.90
C GLY A 87 -8.05 -4.33 5.16
N TYR A 88 -7.11 -5.28 5.00
CA TYR A 88 -6.40 -5.91 6.10
C TYR A 88 -5.58 -4.91 6.93
N ILE A 89 -4.69 -4.16 6.29
CA ILE A 89 -3.78 -3.25 7.00
C ILE A 89 -4.55 -2.04 7.53
N GLY A 90 -5.45 -1.47 6.74
CA GLY A 90 -6.30 -0.36 7.17
C GLY A 90 -7.19 -0.72 8.35
N TYR A 91 -7.72 -1.95 8.42
CA TYR A 91 -8.42 -2.45 9.60
C TYR A 91 -7.55 -2.41 10.87
N HIS A 92 -6.30 -2.88 10.81
CA HIS A 92 -5.39 -2.81 11.95
C HIS A 92 -5.09 -1.37 12.36
N ILE A 93 -4.75 -0.50 11.41
CA ILE A 93 -4.45 0.91 11.69
C ILE A 93 -5.68 1.60 12.29
N GLN A 94 -6.86 1.41 11.70
CA GLN A 94 -8.10 2.01 12.16
C GLN A 94 -8.44 1.57 13.59
N GLN A 95 -8.29 0.28 13.91
CA GLN A 95 -8.51 -0.24 15.26
C GLN A 95 -7.54 0.38 16.28
N SER A 96 -6.24 0.32 15.98
CA SER A 96 -5.17 0.82 16.84
C SER A 96 -5.22 2.33 17.04
N MET A 97 -5.44 3.09 15.98
CA MET A 97 -5.51 4.55 16.01
C MET A 97 -6.70 5.03 16.85
N ARG A 98 -7.88 4.40 16.69
CA ARG A 98 -9.05 4.73 17.52
C ARG A 98 -8.78 4.53 19.01
N LYS A 99 -8.11 3.43 19.38
CA LYS A 99 -7.71 3.17 20.76
C LYS A 99 -6.73 4.24 21.27
N ALA A 100 -5.67 4.51 20.52
CA ALA A 100 -4.64 5.47 20.91
C ALA A 100 -5.18 6.90 21.07
N LEU A 101 -6.13 7.31 20.21
CA LEU A 101 -6.84 8.58 20.29
C LEU A 101 -7.77 8.66 21.51
N TYR A 102 -8.51 7.58 21.79
CA TYR A 102 -9.40 7.50 22.95
C TYR A 102 -8.63 7.68 24.26
N GLU A 103 -7.48 7.03 24.42
CA GLU A 103 -6.60 7.16 25.59
C GLU A 103 -6.07 8.59 25.79
N ARG A 104 -6.04 9.39 24.72
CA ARG A 104 -5.61 10.79 24.73
C ARG A 104 -6.79 11.78 24.81
N ASN A 105 -8.01 11.30 25.06
CA ASN A 105 -9.24 12.10 25.03
C ASN A 105 -9.45 12.88 23.72
N ARG A 106 -8.91 12.36 22.60
CA ARG A 106 -9.09 12.94 21.27
C ARG A 106 -10.17 12.16 20.53
N ASN A 107 -11.31 12.80 20.28
CA ASN A 107 -12.44 12.16 19.63
C ASN A 107 -12.54 12.57 18.16
N VAL A 108 -11.79 11.90 17.29
CA VAL A 108 -11.79 12.12 15.84
C VAL A 108 -12.06 10.78 15.14
N PRO A 109 -12.99 10.73 14.18
CA PRO A 109 -13.18 9.56 13.31
C PRO A 109 -11.88 9.11 12.64
N VAL A 110 -11.76 7.80 12.43
CA VAL A 110 -10.69 7.18 11.65
C VAL A 110 -11.36 6.28 10.61
N ALA A 111 -11.01 6.44 9.34
CA ALA A 111 -11.60 5.71 8.24
C ALA A 111 -10.54 5.20 7.26
N THR A 112 -10.67 3.94 6.86
CA THR A 112 -9.91 3.36 5.74
C THR A 112 -10.70 3.49 4.45
N ILE A 113 -10.07 4.01 3.40
CA ILE A 113 -10.63 4.12 2.06
C ILE A 113 -9.90 3.13 1.15
N ILE A 114 -10.65 2.18 0.57
CA ILE A 114 -10.13 1.39 -0.54
C ILE A 114 -9.83 2.36 -1.69
N THR A 115 -8.59 2.37 -2.13
CA THR A 115 -8.07 3.41 -3.03
C THR A 115 -7.55 2.79 -4.31
N GLN A 116 -8.06 3.27 -5.44
CA GLN A 116 -7.58 3.01 -6.77
C GLN A 116 -6.66 4.14 -7.23
N VAL A 117 -5.60 3.78 -7.94
CA VAL A 117 -4.65 4.73 -8.49
C VAL A 117 -4.44 4.42 -9.97
N VAL A 118 -4.77 5.41 -10.79
CA VAL A 118 -4.58 5.36 -12.24
C VAL A 118 -3.09 5.33 -12.54
N VAL A 119 -2.70 4.46 -13.46
CA VAL A 119 -1.35 4.35 -14.01
C VAL A 119 -1.42 4.42 -15.52
N ASP A 120 -0.39 4.97 -16.16
CA ASP A 120 -0.33 5.03 -17.62
C ASP A 120 -0.14 3.61 -18.18
N LYS A 121 -1.01 3.22 -19.11
CA LYS A 121 -0.93 1.93 -19.81
C LYS A 121 0.36 1.80 -20.64
N ASP A 122 0.94 2.92 -21.04
CA ASP A 122 2.14 3.01 -21.87
C ASP A 122 3.41 3.28 -21.03
N ASP A 123 3.33 3.25 -19.69
CA ASP A 123 4.47 3.42 -18.78
C ASP A 123 5.59 2.39 -19.09
N GLU A 124 6.83 2.87 -19.15
CA GLU A 124 8.01 2.06 -19.47
C GLU A 124 8.19 0.87 -18.50
N ALA A 125 7.68 0.96 -17.27
CA ALA A 125 7.69 -0.13 -16.30
C ALA A 125 6.97 -1.38 -16.81
N PHE A 126 5.94 -1.25 -17.66
CA PHE A 126 5.25 -2.39 -18.28
C PHE A 126 6.12 -3.13 -19.30
N LYS A 127 7.07 -2.42 -19.95
CA LYS A 127 8.01 -3.02 -20.90
C LYS A 127 9.12 -3.79 -20.21
N ASN A 128 9.51 -3.38 -19.00
CA ASN A 128 10.50 -4.08 -18.18
C ASN A 128 10.05 -4.25 -16.72
N PRO A 129 9.16 -5.22 -16.43
CA PRO A 129 8.74 -5.53 -15.07
C PRO A 129 9.92 -5.97 -14.19
N THR A 130 10.01 -5.45 -12.96
CA THR A 130 11.15 -5.71 -12.06
C THR A 130 10.77 -6.18 -10.68
N LYS A 131 9.53 -5.95 -10.21
CA LYS A 131 9.16 -6.23 -8.82
C LYS A 131 8.73 -7.70 -8.68
N PRO A 132 9.47 -8.53 -7.91
CA PRO A 132 9.16 -9.95 -7.82
C PRO A 132 8.01 -10.22 -6.84
N ILE A 133 7.08 -11.08 -7.24
CA ILE A 133 5.87 -11.44 -6.49
C ILE A 133 5.63 -12.96 -6.51
N GLY A 134 4.81 -13.43 -5.57
CA GLY A 134 4.32 -14.82 -5.55
C GLY A 134 5.41 -15.87 -5.27
N LEU A 135 5.07 -17.11 -5.64
CA LEU A 135 5.88 -18.32 -5.47
C LEU A 135 7.25 -18.27 -6.20
N PHE A 136 8.15 -19.12 -5.72
CA PHE A 136 9.35 -19.52 -6.46
C PHE A 136 9.04 -20.75 -7.32
N TYR A 137 9.62 -20.76 -8.51
CA TYR A 137 9.48 -21.81 -9.51
C TYR A 137 10.85 -22.31 -9.97
N SER A 138 10.88 -23.55 -10.45
CA SER A 138 12.00 -24.00 -11.29
C SER A 138 12.02 -23.23 -12.61
N LYS A 139 13.12 -23.34 -13.35
CA LYS A 139 13.22 -22.71 -14.68
C LYS A 139 12.19 -23.29 -15.64
N GLU A 140 12.01 -24.61 -15.61
CA GLU A 140 11.08 -25.33 -16.48
C GLU A 140 9.63 -24.94 -16.20
N GLU A 141 9.26 -24.81 -14.92
CA GLU A 141 7.93 -24.33 -14.51
C GLU A 141 7.70 -22.88 -14.92
N ALA A 142 8.71 -22.01 -14.74
CA ALA A 142 8.63 -20.61 -15.12
C ALA A 142 8.46 -20.44 -16.64
N ASP A 143 9.21 -21.19 -17.44
CA ASP A 143 9.09 -21.18 -18.91
C ASP A 143 7.70 -21.63 -19.37
N GLN A 144 7.10 -22.59 -18.68
CA GLN A 144 5.74 -23.06 -18.97
C GLN A 144 4.69 -22.01 -18.59
N ILE A 145 4.79 -21.42 -17.39
CA ILE A 145 3.88 -20.36 -16.92
C ILE A 145 3.95 -19.13 -17.84
N ALA A 146 5.15 -18.76 -18.29
CA ALA A 146 5.33 -17.65 -19.23
C ALA A 146 4.59 -17.89 -20.55
N LYS A 147 4.62 -19.11 -21.08
CA LYS A 147 3.90 -19.48 -22.31
C LYS A 147 2.38 -19.50 -22.11
N ASP A 148 1.92 -20.08 -20.99
CA ASP A 148 0.49 -20.32 -20.78
C ASP A 148 -0.27 -19.07 -20.33
N LYS A 149 0.38 -18.22 -19.52
CA LYS A 149 -0.26 -17.06 -18.88
C LYS A 149 0.29 -15.72 -19.36
N GLY A 150 1.34 -15.71 -20.17
CA GLY A 150 2.02 -14.48 -20.60
C GLY A 150 2.72 -13.74 -19.45
N PHE A 151 2.99 -14.42 -18.33
CA PHE A 151 3.67 -13.79 -17.20
C PHE A 151 5.16 -13.59 -17.49
N VAL A 152 5.69 -12.44 -17.07
CA VAL A 152 7.12 -12.19 -17.10
C VAL A 152 7.76 -12.84 -15.88
N MET A 153 8.71 -13.74 -16.11
CA MET A 153 9.43 -14.48 -15.07
C MET A 153 10.89 -14.03 -15.05
N LYS A 154 11.46 -13.83 -13.86
CA LYS A 154 12.89 -13.50 -13.68
C LYS A 154 13.53 -14.38 -12.60
N GLU A 155 14.80 -14.68 -12.79
CA GLU A 155 15.63 -15.35 -11.77
C GLU A 155 15.85 -14.41 -10.58
N ASP A 156 15.71 -14.94 -9.36
CA ASP A 156 15.89 -14.21 -8.11
C ASP A 156 17.07 -14.77 -7.32
N SER A 157 18.28 -14.31 -7.70
CA SER A 157 19.54 -14.53 -6.96
C SER A 157 19.84 -15.99 -6.62
N GLY A 158 19.61 -16.91 -7.56
CA GLY A 158 19.86 -18.35 -7.37
C GLY A 158 18.84 -19.08 -6.48
N ARG A 159 17.78 -18.41 -6.01
CA ARG A 159 16.70 -19.03 -5.21
C ARG A 159 15.58 -19.64 -6.05
N GLY A 160 15.65 -19.46 -7.37
CA GLY A 160 14.63 -19.88 -8.33
C GLY A 160 14.12 -18.71 -9.16
N TRP A 161 13.01 -18.96 -9.87
CA TRP A 161 12.35 -18.00 -10.74
C TRP A 161 11.07 -17.49 -10.09
N ARG A 162 10.76 -16.20 -10.27
CA ARG A 162 9.54 -15.58 -9.75
C ARG A 162 8.85 -14.77 -10.82
N ARG A 163 7.53 -14.64 -10.68
CA ARG A 163 6.76 -13.67 -11.46
C ARG A 163 7.22 -12.27 -11.08
N VAL A 164 7.46 -11.43 -12.08
CA VAL A 164 7.71 -10.01 -11.88
C VAL A 164 6.55 -9.18 -12.42
N VAL A 165 6.24 -8.09 -11.73
CA VAL A 165 5.23 -7.12 -12.12
C VAL A 165 5.85 -5.73 -12.27
N PRO A 166 5.24 -4.87 -13.11
CA PRO A 166 5.65 -3.48 -13.26
C PRO A 166 5.47 -2.68 -11.97
N SER A 167 6.22 -1.58 -11.89
CA SER A 167 6.09 -0.57 -10.83
C SER A 167 5.95 0.80 -11.48
N PRO A 168 4.78 1.09 -12.07
CA PRO A 168 4.54 2.32 -12.82
C PRO A 168 4.41 3.53 -11.90
N MET A 169 4.51 4.72 -12.48
CA MET A 169 4.27 5.97 -11.77
C MET A 169 2.77 6.14 -11.45
N PRO A 170 2.42 6.63 -10.25
CA PRO A 170 1.04 6.96 -9.91
C PRO A 170 0.62 8.25 -10.62
N ASP A 171 -0.37 8.17 -11.52
CA ASP A 171 -0.85 9.34 -12.27
C ASP A 171 -1.99 10.05 -11.54
N LYS A 172 -3.03 9.34 -11.10
CA LYS A 172 -4.20 9.95 -10.47
C LYS A 172 -4.78 9.06 -9.38
N ILE A 173 -5.11 9.65 -8.24
CA ILE A 173 -5.84 8.97 -7.17
C ILE A 173 -7.34 9.12 -7.44
N VAL A 174 -8.05 8.01 -7.61
CA VAL A 174 -9.46 8.02 -8.02
C VAL A 174 -10.34 8.58 -6.90
N GLU A 175 -10.09 8.20 -5.65
CA GLU A 175 -10.89 8.61 -4.49
C GLU A 175 -10.44 9.94 -3.84
N VAL A 176 -9.75 10.83 -4.59
CA VAL A 176 -9.26 12.12 -4.06
C VAL A 176 -10.38 13.00 -3.50
N ASP A 177 -11.52 13.10 -4.21
CA ASP A 177 -12.68 13.88 -3.77
C ASP A 177 -13.24 13.40 -2.42
N THR A 178 -13.05 12.12 -2.09
CA THR A 178 -13.53 11.54 -0.83
C THR A 178 -12.70 12.07 0.33
N ILE A 179 -11.38 12.09 0.17
CA ILE A 179 -10.50 12.59 1.22
C ILE A 179 -10.63 14.10 1.40
N GLU A 180 -10.79 14.88 0.33
CA GLU A 180 -11.04 16.33 0.43
C GLU A 180 -12.26 16.66 1.30
N ARG A 181 -13.31 15.83 1.25
CA ARG A 181 -14.52 16.00 2.05
C ARG A 181 -14.36 15.58 3.51
N LEU A 182 -13.45 14.64 3.79
CA LEU A 182 -13.30 14.04 5.12
C LEU A 182 -12.16 14.68 5.95
N TRP A 183 -11.12 15.18 5.29
CA TRP A 183 -9.82 15.53 5.90
C TRP A 183 -9.94 16.44 7.13
N SER A 184 -10.82 17.44 7.08
CA SER A 184 -10.96 18.43 8.16
C SER A 184 -11.57 17.87 9.46
N SER A 185 -12.01 16.61 9.46
CA SER A 185 -12.75 16.02 10.57
C SER A 185 -12.43 14.56 10.83
N THR A 186 -11.64 13.91 9.97
CA THR A 186 -11.42 12.48 9.98
C THR A 186 -9.95 12.20 9.64
N ILE A 187 -9.32 11.32 10.40
CA ILE A 187 -8.03 10.75 10.01
C ILE A 187 -8.30 9.69 8.95
N VAL A 188 -7.75 9.90 7.76
CA VAL A 188 -7.99 9.04 6.60
C VAL A 188 -6.79 8.13 6.36
N ILE A 189 -7.04 6.83 6.22
CA ILE A 189 -6.05 5.84 5.79
C ILE A 189 -6.38 5.49 4.34
N MET A 190 -5.47 5.77 3.42
CA MET A 190 -5.72 5.57 1.98
C MET A 190 -4.42 5.29 1.22
N CYS A 191 -4.52 5.03 -0.08
CA CYS A 191 -3.39 4.65 -0.93
C CYS A 191 -2.60 3.46 -0.36
N GLY A 192 -3.28 2.53 0.33
CA GLY A 192 -2.63 1.39 0.95
C GLY A 192 -1.89 0.54 -0.09
N GLY A 193 -0.63 0.23 0.17
CA GLY A 193 0.25 -0.43 -0.79
C GLY A 193 0.65 0.41 -2.00
N GLY A 194 0.45 1.73 -1.96
CA GLY A 194 0.56 2.62 -3.12
C GLY A 194 -0.75 2.81 -3.89
N GLY A 195 -1.83 2.12 -3.50
CA GLY A 195 -3.09 2.11 -4.24
C GLY A 195 -3.26 0.86 -5.11
N ILE A 196 -4.51 0.54 -5.47
CA ILE A 196 -4.82 -0.53 -6.43
C ILE A 196 -4.59 0.05 -7.83
N PRO A 197 -3.60 -0.44 -8.59
CA PRO A 197 -3.30 0.09 -9.91
C PRO A 197 -4.43 -0.22 -10.89
N VAL A 198 -4.93 0.81 -11.55
CA VAL A 198 -5.98 0.71 -12.57
C VAL A 198 -5.60 1.48 -13.83
N ILE A 199 -6.11 1.05 -14.98
CA ILE A 199 -6.09 1.83 -16.22
C ILE A 199 -7.50 2.39 -16.43
N GLU A 200 -7.59 3.70 -16.69
CA GLU A 200 -8.83 4.37 -17.06
C GLU A 200 -9.17 4.06 -18.53
N ASP A 201 -10.39 3.61 -18.80
CA ASP A 201 -10.82 3.21 -20.15
C ASP A 201 -11.28 4.38 -21.03
N GLY A 202 -11.40 5.59 -20.46
CA GLY A 202 -11.84 6.81 -21.13
C GLY A 202 -13.36 7.01 -21.17
N GLU A 203 -14.15 6.04 -20.69
CA GLU A 203 -15.62 6.10 -20.60
C GLU A 203 -16.10 6.17 -19.13
N GLY A 204 -15.18 6.47 -18.21
CA GLY A 204 -15.44 6.57 -16.77
C GLY A 204 -15.32 5.23 -16.02
N GLY A 205 -14.85 4.18 -16.69
CA GLY A 205 -14.53 2.90 -16.08
C GLY A 205 -13.04 2.73 -15.80
N TYR A 206 -12.75 1.74 -14.96
CA TYR A 206 -11.40 1.40 -14.53
C TYR A 206 -11.18 -0.10 -14.61
N THR A 207 -10.03 -0.52 -15.13
CA THR A 207 -9.62 -1.93 -15.18
C THR A 207 -8.38 -2.14 -14.32
N GLY A 208 -8.46 -3.06 -13.35
CA GLY A 208 -7.34 -3.44 -12.50
C GLY A 208 -6.20 -4.08 -13.29
N VAL A 209 -4.96 -3.76 -12.94
CA VAL A 209 -3.77 -4.33 -13.59
C VAL A 209 -2.80 -4.90 -12.57
N ALA A 210 -2.09 -5.97 -12.94
CA ALA A 210 -1.09 -6.55 -12.04
C ALA A 210 0.17 -5.66 -12.00
N ALA A 211 0.23 -4.73 -11.05
CA ALA A 211 1.36 -3.83 -10.81
C ALA A 211 1.55 -3.55 -9.31
N VAL A 212 2.72 -3.01 -8.94
CA VAL A 212 2.99 -2.49 -7.58
C VAL A 212 3.39 -1.02 -7.68
N ILE A 213 2.52 -0.13 -7.23
CA ILE A 213 2.84 1.30 -7.16
C ILE A 213 3.73 1.53 -5.94
N ASP A 214 4.76 2.37 -6.08
CA ASP A 214 5.58 2.76 -4.93
C ASP A 214 4.75 3.62 -3.97
N LYS A 215 4.70 3.23 -2.69
CA LYS A 215 3.88 3.91 -1.68
C LYS A 215 4.33 5.36 -1.43
N ASP A 216 5.63 5.64 -1.56
CA ASP A 216 6.19 6.95 -1.25
C ASP A 216 5.86 7.92 -2.40
N LEU A 217 5.91 7.43 -3.64
CA LEU A 217 5.39 8.16 -4.81
C LEU A 217 3.87 8.35 -4.74
N ALA A 218 3.10 7.36 -4.29
CA ALA A 218 1.66 7.51 -4.11
C ALA A 218 1.31 8.51 -2.99
N ALA A 219 2.13 8.55 -1.92
CA ALA A 219 1.97 9.52 -0.83
C ALA A 219 2.33 10.94 -1.28
N GLU A 220 3.37 11.08 -2.10
CA GLU A 220 3.72 12.35 -2.74
C GLU A 220 2.60 12.82 -3.67
N ARG A 221 2.09 11.93 -4.53
CA ARG A 221 0.96 12.24 -5.41
C ARG A 221 -0.30 12.64 -4.65
N LEU A 222 -0.56 11.99 -3.52
CA LEU A 222 -1.65 12.37 -2.62
C LEU A 222 -1.43 13.76 -2.03
N ALA A 223 -0.21 14.06 -1.57
CA ALA A 223 0.12 15.36 -1.00
C ALA A 223 -0.07 16.49 -2.01
N GLU A 224 0.36 16.31 -3.27
CA GLU A 224 0.09 17.25 -4.35
C GLU A 224 -1.41 17.44 -4.58
N ALA A 225 -2.15 16.33 -4.70
CA ALA A 225 -3.56 16.35 -5.09
C ALA A 225 -4.47 17.08 -4.09
N ILE A 226 -4.13 17.08 -2.80
CA ILE A 226 -4.95 17.66 -1.73
C ILE A 226 -4.35 18.92 -1.11
N ASN A 227 -3.27 19.45 -1.68
CA ASN A 227 -2.50 20.57 -1.16
C ASN A 227 -2.03 20.31 0.28
N GLY A 228 -1.34 19.18 0.50
CA GLY A 228 -0.70 18.85 1.75
C GLY A 228 0.46 19.79 2.06
N ASP A 229 0.57 20.23 3.32
CA ASP A 229 1.65 21.12 3.76
C ASP A 229 2.95 20.35 4.01
N ILE A 230 2.84 19.10 4.48
CA ILE A 230 3.98 18.25 4.86
C ILE A 230 3.76 16.83 4.35
N LEU A 231 4.75 16.30 3.63
CA LEU A 231 4.91 14.87 3.39
C LEU A 231 5.95 14.31 4.38
N LEU A 232 5.53 13.40 5.25
CA LEU A 232 6.36 12.74 6.25
C LEU A 232 6.55 11.26 5.89
N ILE A 233 7.75 10.89 5.44
CA ILE A 233 8.10 9.49 5.12
C ILE A 233 8.82 8.87 6.32
N LEU A 234 8.23 7.84 6.93
CA LEU A 234 8.82 7.13 8.07
C LEU A 234 9.67 5.94 7.59
N THR A 235 10.94 5.94 8.00
CA THR A 235 11.95 4.93 7.64
C THR A 235 12.71 4.44 8.88
N GLU A 236 13.51 3.38 8.74
CA GLU A 236 14.34 2.80 9.81
C GLU A 236 15.66 3.54 10.03
N VAL A 237 16.07 4.36 9.07
CA VAL A 237 17.33 5.09 9.13
C VAL A 237 17.09 6.50 9.67
N GLU A 238 18.02 6.98 10.49
CA GLU A 238 17.88 8.30 11.13
C GLU A 238 17.87 9.44 10.10
N LYS A 239 18.66 9.32 9.02
CA LYS A 239 18.87 10.38 8.01
C LYS A 239 19.09 9.77 6.62
N VAL A 240 18.74 10.54 5.61
CA VAL A 240 19.13 10.27 4.22
C VAL A 240 20.59 10.68 4.03
N ALA A 241 21.36 9.87 3.33
CA ALA A 241 22.70 10.21 2.86
C ALA A 241 22.66 10.42 1.34
N ILE A 242 23.35 11.45 0.86
CA ILE A 242 23.57 11.66 -0.58
C ILE A 242 24.85 10.91 -0.93
N ASN A 243 24.79 10.11 -1.99
CA ASN A 243 25.95 9.38 -2.53
C ASN A 243 26.94 10.34 -3.20
#